data_AF-A0A968MBR1-F1
#
_entry.id   AF-A0A968MBR1-F1
#
_cell.length_a   1.000
_cell.length_b   1.000
_cell.length_c   1.000
_cell.angle_alpha   90.00
_cell.angle_beta   90.00
_cell.angle_gamma   90.00
#
_symmetry.space_group_name_H-M   'P 1'
#
loop_
_entity.id
_entity.type
_entity.pdbx_description
1 polymer ?
#
loop_
_entity_poly.entity_id
_entity_poly.type
_entity_poly.pdbx_seq_one_letter_code
_entity_poly.pdbx_strand_id
1 'polypeptide(L)'
;MTYPQSPRQPVQTQQRLLVSSVVMLAVLMVFLLHGADAATEQRASVPYFAADDGAHGLELWRSTTDTAVLTRTAALTDSVVLTSTAALTGTLVLDIHPGPQGSNPQDFVLVGDVVYFTADDGSSGRELWRSDGTAAGTVLVQDIYPGAAGSDPQDIELVDGILYFTANTGVDGRSLWTVPAQDATPTPVG
;
A
#
# COMPACT_ATOMS: atom_id res chain seq x y z
N MET A 1 -26.50 19.27 48.14
CA MET A 1 -25.92 17.92 48.11
C MET A 1 -25.50 17.66 46.67
N THR A 2 -24.23 17.90 46.35
CA THR A 2 -23.74 17.96 44.96
C THR A 2 -22.85 16.75 44.73
N TYR A 3 -23.25 15.85 43.84
CA TYR A 3 -22.44 14.69 43.45
C TYR A 3 -21.35 15.14 42.46
N PRO A 4 -20.05 14.85 42.70
CA PRO A 4 -19.03 15.09 41.69
C PRO A 4 -19.19 14.10 40.54
N GLN A 5 -19.26 14.61 39.31
CA GLN A 5 -19.21 13.79 38.10
C GLN A 5 -17.79 13.23 37.95
N SER A 6 -17.66 11.90 37.83
CA SER A 6 -16.40 11.26 37.49
C SER A 6 -16.00 11.65 36.05
N PRO A 7 -14.71 11.96 35.78
CA PRO A 7 -14.27 12.23 34.42
C PRO A 7 -14.48 10.98 33.55
N ARG A 8 -15.17 11.16 32.42
CA ARG A 8 -15.32 10.10 31.41
C ARG A 8 -13.93 9.73 30.90
N GLN A 9 -13.56 8.47 31.05
CA GLN A 9 -12.38 7.89 30.40
C GLN A 9 -12.54 8.06 28.88
N PRO A 10 -11.50 8.47 28.13
CA PRO A 10 -11.56 8.47 26.68
C PRO A 10 -11.80 7.03 26.20
N VAL A 11 -12.84 6.84 25.40
CA VAL A 11 -13.10 5.57 24.71
C VAL A 11 -11.95 5.36 23.76
N GLN A 12 -11.10 4.37 24.03
CA GLN A 12 -10.16 3.89 23.03
C GLN A 12 -10.99 3.19 21.96
N THR A 13 -11.31 3.93 20.89
CA THR A 13 -11.91 3.37 19.69
C THR A 13 -10.93 2.33 19.17
N GLN A 14 -11.28 1.06 19.29
CA GLN A 14 -10.52 0.00 18.66
C GLN A 14 -10.56 0.26 17.16
N GLN A 15 -9.43 0.68 16.60
CA GLN A 15 -9.24 0.78 15.16
C GLN A 15 -9.41 -0.62 14.59
N ARG A 16 -10.56 -0.86 13.97
CA ARG A 16 -10.82 -2.09 13.22
C ARG A 16 -9.95 -2.01 11.97
N LEU A 17 -8.72 -2.51 12.09
CA LEU A 17 -7.77 -2.62 11.00
C LEU A 17 -8.38 -3.57 9.95
N LEU A 18 -9.01 -3.00 8.92
CA LEU A 18 -9.37 -3.73 7.71
C LEU A 18 -8.07 -3.96 6.95
N VAL A 19 -7.24 -4.90 7.43
CA VAL A 19 -6.09 -5.36 6.65
C VAL A 19 -6.69 -6.15 5.48
N SER A 20 -6.79 -5.50 4.32
CA SER A 20 -7.14 -6.18 3.07
C SER A 20 -6.19 -7.35 2.88
N SER A 21 -6.74 -8.52 2.54
CA SER A 21 -6.12 -9.85 2.54
C SER A 21 -4.85 -10.01 1.67
N VAL A 22 -4.35 -8.94 1.06
CA VAL A 22 -3.15 -8.91 0.20
C VAL A 22 -1.87 -8.70 1.02
N VAL A 23 -1.90 -7.90 2.10
CA VAL A 23 -0.71 -7.63 2.94
C VAL A 23 -0.23 -8.91 3.66
N MET A 24 -1.15 -9.83 3.93
CA MET A 24 -0.83 -11.13 4.53
C MET A 24 -0.31 -12.16 3.50
N LEU A 25 -0.55 -11.94 2.20
CA LEU A 25 -0.17 -12.86 1.12
C LEU A 25 1.28 -12.63 0.64
N ALA A 26 1.76 -11.38 0.62
CA ALA A 26 3.17 -11.07 0.34
C ALA A 26 4.11 -11.64 1.42
N VAL A 27 3.64 -11.62 2.68
CA VAL A 27 4.32 -12.28 3.80
C VAL A 27 4.35 -13.80 3.59
N LEU A 28 3.30 -14.41 3.01
CA LEU A 28 3.18 -15.87 2.78
C LEU A 28 4.13 -16.44 1.70
N MET A 29 4.42 -15.69 0.62
CA MET A 29 5.25 -16.17 -0.51
C MET A 29 6.73 -16.38 -0.14
N VAL A 30 7.26 -15.67 0.86
CA VAL A 30 8.66 -15.83 1.31
C VAL A 30 8.86 -17.12 2.13
N PHE A 31 7.81 -17.67 2.74
CA PHE A 31 7.90 -18.86 3.60
C PHE A 31 8.11 -20.18 2.83
N LEU A 32 7.73 -20.26 1.55
CA LEU A 32 7.81 -21.51 0.78
C LEU A 32 9.22 -21.81 0.20
N LEU A 33 10.16 -20.85 0.25
CA LEU A 33 11.46 -20.98 -0.41
C LEU A 33 12.60 -21.52 0.48
N HIS A 34 12.47 -21.55 1.82
CA HIS A 34 13.64 -21.73 2.70
C HIS A 34 13.68 -22.96 3.62
N GLY A 35 12.69 -23.86 3.60
CA GLY A 35 12.76 -25.11 4.38
C GLY A 35 12.69 -24.90 5.91
N ALA A 36 12.26 -25.93 6.63
CA ALA A 36 11.71 -25.82 7.98
C ALA A 36 12.72 -25.76 9.15
N ASP A 37 14.02 -25.65 8.90
CA ASP A 37 15.05 -25.87 9.94
C ASP A 37 15.88 -24.61 10.26
N ALA A 38 15.21 -23.58 10.77
CA ALA A 38 15.73 -22.62 11.75
C ALA A 38 14.62 -21.60 12.08
N ALA A 39 14.52 -21.17 13.33
CA ALA A 39 13.71 -20.01 13.71
C ALA A 39 14.40 -18.74 13.19
N THR A 40 14.26 -18.48 11.89
CA THR A 40 14.79 -17.27 11.25
C THR A 40 13.74 -16.17 11.41
N GLU A 41 14.04 -15.14 12.20
CA GLU A 41 13.29 -13.88 12.20
C GLU A 41 13.46 -13.22 10.83
N GLN A 42 12.52 -13.42 9.91
CA GLN A 42 12.54 -12.74 8.62
C GLN A 42 11.87 -11.37 8.79
N ARG A 43 12.68 -10.30 8.70
CA ARG A 43 12.19 -8.91 8.68
C ARG A 43 11.69 -8.59 7.28
N ALA A 44 10.37 -8.61 7.08
CA ALA A 44 9.75 -8.02 5.90
C ALA A 44 9.40 -6.57 6.24
N SER A 45 10.19 -5.62 5.74
CA SER A 45 9.78 -4.21 5.75
C SER A 45 8.73 -4.06 4.66
N VAL A 46 7.46 -3.94 5.06
CA VAL A 46 6.41 -3.43 4.19
C VAL A 46 6.27 -1.96 4.55
N PRO A 47 7.09 -1.06 3.96
CA PRO A 47 7.13 0.33 4.40
C PRO A 47 5.85 1.09 4.06
N TYR A 48 5.01 0.60 3.13
CA TYR A 48 3.84 1.34 2.66
C TYR A 48 2.55 0.53 2.77
N PHE A 49 1.46 1.19 3.12
CA PHE A 49 0.14 0.57 3.21
C PHE A 49 -0.98 1.61 3.04
N ALA A 50 -2.18 1.15 2.69
CA ALA A 50 -3.38 1.97 2.71
C ALA A 50 -3.97 2.02 4.12
N ALA A 51 -4.30 3.20 4.63
CA ALA A 51 -5.00 3.34 5.91
C ALA A 51 -5.88 4.59 5.98
N ASP A 52 -6.81 4.57 6.92
CA ASP A 52 -7.78 5.62 7.18
C ASP A 52 -7.72 6.01 8.66
N ASP A 53 -7.48 7.29 8.93
CA ASP A 53 -7.45 7.87 10.27
C ASP A 53 -8.80 8.48 10.71
N GLY A 54 -9.82 8.35 9.87
CA GLY A 54 -11.17 8.90 10.02
C GLY A 54 -11.31 10.34 9.53
N ALA A 55 -10.23 10.99 9.09
CA ALA A 55 -10.25 12.36 8.57
C ALA A 55 -9.99 12.42 7.05
N HIS A 56 -9.11 11.55 6.54
CA HIS A 56 -8.62 11.61 5.15
C HIS A 56 -9.10 10.44 4.27
N GLY A 57 -9.94 9.53 4.79
CA GLY A 57 -10.30 8.32 4.07
C GLY A 57 -9.08 7.40 3.88
N LEU A 58 -9.16 6.47 2.92
CA LEU A 58 -8.05 5.55 2.64
C LEU A 58 -6.95 6.25 1.83
N GLU A 59 -5.80 6.45 2.46
CA GLU A 59 -4.65 7.16 1.88
C GLU A 59 -3.36 6.35 1.93
N LEU A 60 -2.27 6.87 1.37
CA LEU A 60 -0.94 6.26 1.44
C LEU A 60 -0.28 6.56 2.79
N TRP A 61 0.07 5.51 3.53
CA TRP A 61 0.79 5.60 4.80
C TRP A 61 2.12 4.89 4.71
N ARG A 62 3.10 5.43 5.44
CA ARG A 62 4.41 4.81 5.65
C ARG A 62 4.51 4.24 7.06
N SER A 63 4.97 2.99 7.19
CA SER A 63 5.23 2.37 8.49
C SER A 63 6.35 3.10 9.22
N THR A 64 6.14 3.37 10.50
CA THR A 64 7.17 3.90 11.42
C THR A 64 7.82 2.81 12.25
N THR A 65 7.38 1.56 12.10
CA THR A 65 7.99 0.41 12.73
C THR A 65 8.79 -0.34 11.68
N ASP A 66 10.12 -0.27 11.78
CA ASP A 66 11.02 -0.93 10.82
C ASP A 66 10.83 -2.45 10.72
N THR A 67 10.08 -3.07 11.64
CA THR A 67 9.93 -4.53 11.70
C THR A 67 8.64 -4.94 12.40
N ALA A 68 7.74 -5.60 11.66
CA ALA A 68 6.80 -6.52 12.28
C ALA A 68 7.59 -7.74 12.77
N VAL A 69 7.69 -7.93 14.09
CA VAL A 69 8.26 -9.17 14.64
C VAL A 69 7.19 -10.25 14.47
N LEU A 70 7.37 -11.10 13.46
CA LEU A 70 6.51 -12.25 13.23
C LEU A 70 7.06 -13.43 14.04
N THR A 71 6.42 -13.75 15.15
CA THR A 71 6.80 -14.92 15.94
C THR A 71 6.09 -16.15 15.37
N ARG A 72 6.85 -17.11 14.83
CA ARG A 72 6.30 -18.42 14.47
C ARG A 72 6.01 -19.20 15.76
N THR A 73 4.74 -19.41 16.07
CA THR A 73 4.38 -20.43 17.06
C THR A 73 4.23 -21.75 16.31
N ALA A 74 5.15 -22.69 16.54
CA ALA A 74 5.06 -24.02 15.93
C ALA A 74 3.83 -24.76 16.49
N ALA A 75 2.73 -24.81 15.74
CA ALA A 75 1.73 -25.85 15.93
C ALA A 75 2.18 -27.11 15.18
N LEU A 76 1.92 -28.29 15.76
CA LEU A 76 2.30 -29.62 15.25
C LEU A 76 1.54 -30.04 13.96
N THR A 77 1.12 -29.07 13.16
CA THR A 77 0.32 -29.22 11.96
C THR A 77 0.93 -28.38 10.85
N ASP A 78 0.63 -28.72 9.60
CA ASP A 78 1.15 -28.14 8.35
C ASP A 78 0.74 -26.66 8.12
N SER A 79 0.48 -25.91 9.18
CA SER A 79 -0.05 -24.55 9.16
C SER A 79 0.76 -23.65 10.09
N VAL A 80 1.45 -22.68 9.50
CA VAL A 80 2.16 -21.63 10.23
C VAL A 80 1.18 -20.50 10.54
N VAL A 81 0.95 -20.23 11.82
CA VAL A 81 0.20 -19.05 12.27
C VAL A 81 1.21 -17.97 12.63
N LEU A 82 1.16 -16.84 11.91
CA LEU A 82 1.95 -15.65 12.19
C LEU A 82 1.06 -14.66 12.94
N THR A 83 1.50 -14.22 14.11
CA THR A 83 0.82 -13.17 14.88
C THR A 83 1.75 -11.98 15.04
N SER A 84 1.27 -10.79 14.65
CA SER A 84 1.92 -9.52 15.02
C SER A 84 1.32 -9.05 16.35
N THR A 85 2.15 -8.83 17.36
CA THR A 85 1.72 -8.27 18.66
C THR A 85 1.97 -6.76 18.76
N ALA A 86 2.61 -6.16 17.76
CA ALA A 86 2.82 -4.72 17.69
C ALA A 86 1.71 -4.07 16.87
N ALA A 87 1.15 -2.97 17.39
CA ALA A 87 0.36 -2.07 16.58
C ALA A 87 1.26 -1.56 15.45
N LEU A 88 0.86 -1.79 14.20
CA LEU A 88 1.49 -1.13 13.06
C LEU A 88 1.17 0.36 13.18
N THR A 89 2.18 1.16 13.53
CA THR A 89 2.08 2.62 13.49
C THR A 89 2.59 3.09 12.14
N GLY A 90 1.99 4.17 11.63
CA GLY A 90 2.45 4.80 10.41
C GLY A 90 2.19 6.29 10.41
N THR A 91 2.79 6.96 9.43
CA THR A 91 2.57 8.38 9.13
C THR A 91 1.93 8.50 7.76
N LEU A 92 0.90 9.33 7.66
CA LEU A 92 0.32 9.74 6.39
C LEU A 92 1.44 10.34 5.52
N VAL A 93 1.62 9.79 4.31
CA VAL A 93 2.62 10.30 3.36
C VAL A 93 2.08 11.53 2.67
N LEU A 94 0.89 11.40 2.09
CA LEU A 94 0.15 12.45 1.42
C LEU A 94 -1.33 12.09 1.44
N ASP A 95 -2.17 13.11 1.65
CA ASP A 95 -3.60 13.09 1.35
C ASP A 95 -3.76 13.39 -0.15
N ILE A 96 -3.76 12.34 -0.98
CA ILE A 96 -3.75 12.48 -2.44
C ILE A 96 -5.11 12.98 -2.93
N HIS A 97 -6.20 12.54 -2.30
CA HIS A 97 -7.56 13.00 -2.59
C HIS A 97 -8.18 13.67 -1.36
N PRO A 98 -8.02 15.00 -1.22
CA PRO A 98 -8.42 15.70 -0.02
C PRO A 98 -9.87 15.50 0.37
N GLY A 99 -10.07 15.02 1.60
CA GLY A 99 -11.38 14.82 2.20
C GLY A 99 -11.64 13.38 2.63
N PRO A 100 -12.87 13.06 3.08
CA PRO A 100 -13.17 11.75 3.64
C PRO A 100 -13.30 10.63 2.60
N GLN A 101 -13.29 10.95 1.29
CA GLN A 101 -13.32 9.93 0.24
C GLN A 101 -12.01 9.12 0.19
N GLY A 102 -10.88 9.81 0.34
CA GLY A 102 -9.54 9.27 0.17
C GLY A 102 -9.23 8.80 -1.26
N SER A 103 -7.97 8.48 -1.49
CA SER A 103 -7.43 8.11 -2.79
C SER A 103 -7.47 6.61 -3.10
N ASN A 104 -7.74 5.80 -2.06
CA ASN A 104 -7.86 4.35 -2.12
C ASN A 104 -6.65 3.69 -2.83
N PRO A 105 -5.42 3.83 -2.29
CA PRO A 105 -4.22 3.34 -2.97
C PRO A 105 -4.16 1.81 -3.00
N GLN A 106 -3.80 1.24 -4.15
CA GLN A 106 -3.79 -0.22 -4.42
C GLN A 106 -2.55 -0.62 -5.26
N ASP A 107 -2.37 -1.92 -5.50
CA ASP A 107 -1.36 -2.47 -6.42
C ASP A 107 0.08 -2.01 -6.15
N PHE A 108 0.49 -2.06 -4.87
CA PHE A 108 1.81 -1.59 -4.45
C PHE A 108 2.96 -2.47 -5.00
N VAL A 109 3.91 -1.83 -5.69
CA VAL A 109 5.18 -2.44 -6.12
C VAL A 109 6.33 -1.60 -5.61
N LEU A 110 7.20 -2.20 -4.80
CA LEU A 110 8.39 -1.54 -4.27
C LEU A 110 9.58 -1.73 -5.23
N VAL A 111 10.18 -0.62 -5.67
CA VAL A 111 11.37 -0.60 -6.51
C VAL A 111 12.46 0.20 -5.79
N GLY A 112 13.37 -0.50 -5.11
CA GLY A 112 14.32 0.15 -4.21
C GLY A 112 13.56 0.84 -3.07
N ASP A 113 13.73 2.16 -2.94
CA ASP A 113 13.06 2.98 -1.92
C ASP A 113 11.76 3.64 -2.41
N VAL A 114 11.43 3.48 -3.70
CA VAL A 114 10.24 4.08 -4.33
C VAL A 114 9.13 3.04 -4.39
N VAL A 115 7.93 3.41 -3.95
CA VAL A 115 6.72 2.60 -4.16
C VAL A 115 5.94 3.14 -5.34
N TYR A 116 5.53 2.24 -6.23
CA TYR A 116 4.55 2.48 -7.28
C TYR A 116 3.22 1.88 -6.86
N PHE A 117 2.13 2.57 -7.16
CA PHE A 117 0.78 2.16 -6.73
C PHE A 117 -0.28 2.86 -7.59
N THR A 118 -1.52 2.37 -7.55
CA THR A 118 -2.66 3.05 -8.20
C THR A 118 -3.45 3.83 -7.18
N ALA A 119 -3.86 5.06 -7.52
CA ALA A 119 -4.67 5.90 -6.66
C ALA A 119 -5.50 6.88 -7.49
N ASP A 120 -6.61 7.33 -6.92
CA ASP A 120 -7.53 8.32 -7.52
C ASP A 120 -7.43 9.63 -6.74
N ASP A 121 -7.04 10.72 -7.38
CA ASP A 121 -6.93 12.05 -6.76
C ASP A 121 -8.23 12.89 -6.84
N GLY A 122 -9.31 12.29 -7.38
CA GLY A 122 -10.60 12.94 -7.62
C GLY A 122 -10.62 13.87 -8.85
N SER A 123 -9.49 14.06 -9.54
CA SER A 123 -9.35 14.98 -10.69
C SER A 123 -8.95 14.27 -11.98
N SER A 124 -7.91 13.44 -11.93
CA SER A 124 -7.41 12.60 -13.03
C SER A 124 -7.92 11.16 -12.94
N GLY A 125 -8.77 10.83 -11.97
CA GLY A 125 -9.27 9.47 -11.78
C GLY A 125 -8.16 8.53 -11.30
N ARG A 126 -8.39 7.21 -11.41
CA ARG A 126 -7.39 6.20 -11.00
C ARG A 126 -6.25 6.12 -12.00
N GLU A 127 -5.06 6.48 -11.53
CA GLU A 127 -3.83 6.53 -12.33
C GLU A 127 -2.65 5.88 -11.60
N LEU A 128 -1.49 5.80 -12.26
CA LEU A 128 -0.25 5.29 -11.67
C LEU A 128 0.49 6.41 -10.92
N TRP A 129 0.78 6.17 -9.65
CA TRP A 129 1.49 7.08 -8.76
C TRP A 129 2.80 6.45 -8.29
N ARG A 130 3.73 7.31 -7.88
CA ARG A 130 4.95 6.89 -7.19
C ARG A 130 5.19 7.73 -5.95
N SER A 131 5.90 7.17 -4.96
CA SER A 131 6.31 7.87 -3.75
C SER A 131 7.67 7.38 -3.25
N ASP A 132 8.51 8.31 -2.79
CA ASP A 132 9.73 8.04 -2.00
C ASP A 132 9.45 8.02 -0.47
N GLY A 133 8.17 8.07 -0.11
CA GLY A 133 7.70 8.14 1.27
C GLY A 133 7.68 9.55 1.86
N THR A 134 7.83 10.58 1.02
CA THR A 134 7.59 11.97 1.38
C THR A 134 6.43 12.55 0.57
N ALA A 135 5.76 13.57 1.10
CA ALA A 135 4.73 14.30 0.35
C ALA A 135 5.28 14.89 -0.96
N ALA A 136 6.50 15.43 -0.96
CA ALA A 136 7.12 16.07 -2.12
C ALA A 136 7.53 15.06 -3.22
N GLY A 137 7.90 13.84 -2.83
CA GLY A 137 8.22 12.76 -3.76
C GLY A 137 7.01 11.91 -4.15
N THR A 138 5.81 12.22 -3.63
CA THR A 138 4.56 11.55 -4.02
C THR A 138 3.96 12.28 -5.21
N VAL A 139 4.05 11.67 -6.39
CA VAL A 139 3.69 12.31 -7.65
C VAL A 139 2.99 11.34 -8.59
N LEU A 140 2.07 11.88 -9.40
CA LEU A 140 1.50 11.19 -10.54
C LEU A 140 2.62 10.85 -11.53
N VAL A 141 2.70 9.59 -11.96
CA VAL A 141 3.71 9.16 -12.95
C VAL A 141 3.35 9.75 -14.31
N GLN A 142 2.10 9.57 -14.74
CA GLN A 142 1.51 10.20 -15.91
C GLN A 142 -0.01 10.13 -15.83
N ASP A 143 -0.68 11.16 -16.33
CA ASP A 143 -2.11 11.13 -16.64
C ASP A 143 -2.30 10.48 -18.01
N ILE A 144 -2.54 9.16 -18.04
CA ILE A 144 -2.64 8.39 -19.30
C ILE A 144 -4.00 8.61 -19.95
N TYR A 145 -5.08 8.71 -19.16
CA TYR A 145 -6.40 9.07 -19.66
C TYR A 145 -6.94 10.31 -18.92
N PRO A 146 -6.73 11.50 -19.51
CA PRO A 146 -7.07 12.76 -18.88
C PRO A 146 -8.53 12.89 -18.42
N GLY A 147 -8.67 13.30 -17.16
CA GLY A 147 -9.93 13.59 -16.49
C GLY A 147 -10.38 12.50 -15.54
N ALA A 148 -11.48 12.73 -14.82
CA ALA A 148 -11.92 11.91 -13.70
C ALA A 148 -12.29 10.44 -14.02
N ALA A 149 -12.20 10.02 -15.28
CA ALA A 149 -12.35 8.60 -15.63
C ALA A 149 -11.08 7.81 -15.27
N GLY A 150 -9.89 8.38 -15.46
CA GLY A 150 -8.61 7.72 -15.25
C GLY A 150 -8.34 6.53 -16.17
N SER A 151 -7.09 6.10 -16.21
CA SER A 151 -6.62 5.01 -17.07
C SER A 151 -6.80 3.60 -16.47
N ASP A 152 -7.16 3.52 -15.18
CA ASP A 152 -7.28 2.29 -14.40
C ASP A 152 -6.08 1.35 -14.60
N PRO A 153 -4.85 1.67 -14.17
CA PRO A 153 -3.72 0.75 -14.32
C PRO A 153 -3.95 -0.56 -13.55
N GLN A 154 -3.58 -1.71 -14.13
CA GLN A 154 -3.64 -3.04 -13.51
C GLN A 154 -2.44 -3.90 -13.90
N ASP A 155 -2.29 -5.04 -13.22
CA ASP A 155 -1.26 -6.05 -13.49
C ASP A 155 0.17 -5.47 -13.45
N ILE A 156 0.44 -4.65 -12.42
CA ILE A 156 1.71 -3.93 -12.27
C ILE A 156 2.79 -4.90 -11.82
N GLU A 157 3.82 -5.08 -12.63
CA GLU A 157 4.90 -6.04 -12.40
C GLU A 157 6.25 -5.38 -12.71
N LEU A 158 7.25 -5.60 -11.85
CA LEU A 158 8.63 -5.20 -12.13
C LEU A 158 9.39 -6.36 -12.78
N VAL A 159 9.87 -6.18 -14.01
CA VAL A 159 10.71 -7.15 -14.72
C VAL A 159 11.96 -6.45 -15.23
N ASP A 160 13.14 -6.92 -14.80
CA ASP A 160 14.45 -6.43 -15.25
C ASP A 160 14.61 -4.89 -15.20
N GLY A 161 14.04 -4.24 -14.17
CA GLY A 161 14.12 -2.79 -13.96
C GLY A 161 13.07 -1.97 -14.73
N ILE A 162 12.11 -2.63 -15.38
CA ILE A 162 11.00 -2.01 -16.09
C ILE A 162 9.69 -2.41 -15.39
N LEU A 163 8.87 -1.41 -15.07
CA LEU A 163 7.50 -1.62 -14.62
C LEU A 163 6.61 -1.83 -15.83
N TYR A 164 5.97 -2.98 -15.90
CA TYR A 164 4.93 -3.33 -16.87
C TYR A 164 3.57 -3.19 -16.20
N PHE A 165 2.58 -2.67 -16.93
CA PHE A 165 1.20 -2.59 -16.47
C PHE A 165 0.26 -2.43 -17.65
N THR A 166 -1.02 -2.65 -17.44
CA THR A 166 -2.05 -2.42 -18.45
C THR A 166 -2.90 -1.21 -18.09
N ALA A 167 -3.16 -0.31 -19.03
CA ALA A 167 -3.94 0.91 -18.81
C ALA A 167 -4.75 1.30 -20.05
N ASN A 168 -5.82 2.07 -19.86
CA ASN A 168 -6.74 2.51 -20.90
C ASN A 168 -6.49 3.98 -21.25
N THR A 169 -6.61 4.35 -22.52
CA THR A 169 -6.49 5.75 -23.00
C THR A 169 -7.85 6.42 -23.25
N GLY A 170 -8.95 5.70 -23.03
CA GLY A 170 -10.31 6.11 -23.39
C GLY A 170 -10.70 5.84 -24.84
N VAL A 171 -9.78 5.36 -25.69
CA VAL A 171 -10.01 5.19 -27.14
C VAL A 171 -9.99 3.72 -27.57
N ASP A 172 -8.89 3.00 -27.31
CA ASP A 172 -8.64 1.68 -27.89
C ASP A 172 -8.74 0.52 -26.88
N GLY A 173 -9.40 0.78 -25.74
CA GLY A 173 -9.41 -0.16 -24.63
C GLY A 173 -8.04 -0.24 -23.95
N ARG A 174 -7.76 -1.37 -23.31
CA ARG A 174 -6.55 -1.52 -22.48
C ARG A 174 -5.34 -1.95 -23.30
N SER A 175 -4.22 -1.28 -23.10
CA SER A 175 -2.94 -1.57 -23.74
C SER A 175 -1.85 -1.85 -22.71
N LEU A 176 -0.76 -2.49 -23.13
CA LEU A 176 0.44 -2.70 -22.30
C LEU A 176 1.32 -1.45 -22.31
N TRP A 177 1.77 -1.04 -21.13
CA TRP A 177 2.61 0.13 -20.90
C TRP A 177 3.86 -0.27 -20.13
N THR A 178 4.93 0.50 -20.32
CA THR A 178 6.20 0.33 -19.62
C THR A 178 6.68 1.63 -19.03
N VAL A 179 7.25 1.57 -17.82
CA VAL A 179 7.95 2.68 -17.17
C VAL A 179 9.32 2.19 -16.73
N PRO A 180 10.43 2.80 -17.19
CA PRO A 180 11.73 2.55 -16.59
C PRO A 180 11.67 2.94 -15.11
N ALA A 181 11.96 1.99 -14.21
CA ALA A 181 11.63 2.17 -12.80
C ALA A 181 12.42 3.31 -12.11
N GLN A 182 13.52 3.78 -12.74
CA GLN A 182 14.33 4.91 -12.26
C GLN A 182 14.07 6.24 -13.00
N ASP A 183 13.44 6.22 -14.18
CA ASP A 183 13.27 7.42 -15.03
C ASP A 183 11.79 7.77 -15.33
N ALA A 184 10.85 7.02 -14.72
CA ALA A 184 9.44 7.33 -14.49
C ALA A 184 8.64 8.01 -15.62
N THR A 185 8.99 7.79 -16.89
CA THR A 185 8.24 8.25 -18.04
C THR A 185 7.62 7.03 -18.73
N PRO A 186 6.29 6.86 -18.69
CA PRO A 186 5.63 5.74 -19.36
C PRO A 186 5.75 5.79 -20.88
N THR A 187 5.89 4.62 -21.49
CA THR A 187 5.86 4.41 -22.94
C THR A 187 4.97 3.22 -23.28
N PRO A 188 4.08 3.34 -24.29
CA PRO A 188 3.26 2.23 -24.74
C PRO A 188 4.15 1.17 -25.40
N VAL A 189 3.83 -0.12 -25.17
CA VAL A 189 4.44 -1.22 -25.92
C VAL A 189 3.61 -1.43 -27.17
N GLY A 190 4.23 -1.25 -28.34
CA GLY A 190 3.58 -1.31 -29.65
C GLY A 190 3.08 -2.70 -30.06
#